data_AF-A0A9D5PFV4-F1
#
_entry.id   AF-A0A9D5PFV4-F1
#
_cell.length_a   1.000
_cell.length_b   1.000
_cell.length_c   1.000
_cell.angle_alpha   90.00
_cell.angle_beta   90.00
_cell.angle_gamma   90.00
#
_symmetry.space_group_name_H-M   'P 1'
#
loop_
_entity.id
_entity.type
_entity.pdbx_description
1 polymer ?
#
loop_
_entity_poly.entity_id
_entity_poly.type
_entity_poly.pdbx_seq_one_letter_code
_entity_poly.pdbx_strand_id
1 'polypeptide(L)'
;MSEQTSNVVMPPDMLGEIILRSREVEGVLHRASPAEVAGIHALTEMLGSRLPETLKHQLHYIATIRNRAAHENDFVLSLEEFERFRKTSAEALKTLQALFPAAPAADEPAPADAPQVDVAVEKELFSDILRKLAMLGYFPVAGVIYLLFLLLSTVFAQALVLIVTVFYLCAGVLCYRGWSSVMDRGLLYVGGAGLLIAWIVVSVLNHKAPVKAFPRFLGWLPGVNLLYLPMRFLIYLKWKKFLFALAGCGIFAGAVYAAICGMYNYALIGGAIVWACSIAGAVIWGKKHER
;
A
#
# COMPACT_ATOMS: atom_id res chain seq x y z
N MET A 1 -15.12 -38.95 16.38
CA MET A 1 -15.66 -37.68 15.82
C MET A 1 -14.66 -36.60 16.17
N SER A 2 -13.82 -36.22 15.22
CA SER A 2 -12.85 -35.13 15.36
C SER A 2 -13.53 -33.82 14.98
N GLU A 3 -13.74 -32.94 15.94
CA GLU A 3 -14.19 -31.57 15.69
C GLU A 3 -13.16 -30.85 14.83
N GLN A 4 -13.55 -30.52 13.60
CA GLN A 4 -12.83 -29.56 12.77
C GLN A 4 -13.02 -28.19 13.40
N THR A 5 -12.05 -27.73 14.17
CA THR A 5 -11.91 -26.33 14.53
C THR A 5 -11.65 -25.53 13.25
N SER A 6 -12.73 -24.95 12.74
CA SER A 6 -12.71 -23.94 11.69
C SER A 6 -11.68 -22.87 12.07
N ASN A 7 -10.58 -22.77 11.33
CA ASN A 7 -9.65 -21.64 11.40
C ASN A 7 -10.40 -20.38 10.93
N VAL A 8 -11.09 -19.72 11.86
CA VAL A 8 -11.70 -18.42 11.62
C VAL A 8 -10.58 -17.41 11.53
N VAL A 9 -10.31 -16.94 10.32
CA VAL A 9 -9.40 -15.82 10.08
C VAL A 9 -10.00 -14.59 10.75
N MET A 10 -9.26 -13.99 11.69
CA MET A 10 -9.70 -12.83 12.45
C MET A 10 -9.98 -11.65 11.50
N PRO A 11 -11.17 -11.04 11.53
CA PRO A 11 -11.42 -9.85 10.74
C PRO A 11 -10.58 -8.68 11.29
N PRO A 12 -10.03 -7.81 10.42
CA PRO A 12 -9.03 -6.80 10.78
C PRO A 12 -9.55 -5.70 11.72
N ASP A 13 -10.87 -5.60 11.90
CA ASP A 13 -11.53 -4.69 12.84
C ASP A 13 -11.32 -5.07 14.31
N MET A 14 -11.18 -6.37 14.62
CA MET A 14 -11.01 -6.86 16.00
C MET A 14 -9.68 -6.43 16.63
N LEU A 15 -8.58 -6.45 15.86
CA LEU A 15 -7.27 -6.04 16.35
C LEU A 15 -7.26 -4.55 16.75
N GLY A 16 -7.88 -3.71 15.92
CA GLY A 16 -8.04 -2.28 16.21
C GLY A 16 -8.79 -2.04 17.51
N GLU A 17 -9.89 -2.80 17.75
CA GLU A 17 -10.66 -2.67 18.99
C GLU A 17 -9.90 -3.13 20.23
N ILE A 18 -9.09 -4.20 20.14
CA ILE A 18 -8.22 -4.65 21.26
C ILE A 18 -7.26 -3.54 21.68
N ILE A 19 -6.62 -2.89 20.71
CA ILE A 19 -5.64 -1.82 20.97
C ILE A 19 -6.33 -0.61 21.60
N LEU A 20 -7.48 -0.18 21.05
CA LEU A 20 -8.22 0.98 21.55
C LEU A 20 -8.71 0.78 23.00
N ARG A 21 -9.33 -0.36 23.30
CA ARG A 21 -9.84 -0.65 24.66
C ARG A 21 -8.72 -0.79 25.68
N SER A 22 -7.61 -1.43 25.29
CA SER A 22 -6.44 -1.55 26.16
C SER A 22 -5.86 -0.18 26.49
N ARG A 23 -5.82 0.75 25.52
CA ARG A 23 -5.39 2.14 25.73
C ARG A 23 -6.32 2.91 26.67
N GLU A 24 -7.63 2.73 26.56
CA GLU A 24 -8.58 3.36 27.48
C GLU A 24 -8.33 2.95 28.93
N VAL A 25 -8.13 1.64 29.17
CA VAL A 25 -7.81 1.09 30.49
C VAL A 25 -6.46 1.62 31.00
N GLU A 26 -5.43 1.58 30.16
CA GLU A 26 -4.09 2.09 30.47
C GLU A 26 -4.12 3.60 30.82
N GLY A 27 -4.90 4.40 30.09
CA GLY A 27 -5.06 5.83 30.35
C GLY A 27 -5.67 6.15 31.72
N VAL A 28 -6.65 5.35 32.19
CA VAL A 28 -7.20 5.53 33.54
C VAL A 28 -6.17 5.13 34.61
N LEU A 29 -5.46 4.02 34.42
CA LEU A 29 -4.41 3.56 35.33
C LEU A 29 -3.27 4.59 35.46
N HIS A 30 -2.86 5.20 34.36
CA HIS A 30 -1.87 6.27 34.36
C HIS A 30 -2.32 7.48 35.17
N ARG A 31 -3.57 7.92 35.05
CA ARG A 31 -4.09 9.03 35.88
C ARG A 31 -4.14 8.68 37.37
N ALA A 32 -4.32 7.40 37.69
CA ALA A 32 -4.39 6.92 39.07
C ALA A 32 -3.01 6.73 39.72
N SER A 33 -1.95 6.62 38.92
CA SER A 33 -0.58 6.30 39.35
C SER A 33 0.36 7.50 39.18
N PRO A 34 1.16 7.87 40.19
CA PRO A 34 2.16 8.92 40.08
C PRO A 34 3.43 8.49 39.31
N ALA A 35 3.51 7.25 38.84
CA ALA A 35 4.73 6.67 38.27
C ALA A 35 4.76 6.73 36.73
N GLU A 36 5.92 7.11 36.17
CA GLU A 36 6.20 7.13 34.72
C GLU A 36 6.48 5.73 34.14
N VAL A 37 5.75 4.71 34.58
CA VAL A 37 5.97 3.33 34.13
C VAL A 37 4.92 2.97 33.08
N ALA A 38 5.38 2.44 31.94
CA ALA A 38 4.51 2.04 30.83
C ALA A 38 3.99 0.61 31.01
N GLY A 39 2.79 0.35 30.49
CA GLY A 39 2.20 -0.98 30.45
C GLY A 39 1.22 -1.27 31.60
N ILE A 40 0.07 -1.81 31.23
CA ILE A 40 -1.00 -2.21 32.16
C ILE A 40 -0.49 -3.10 33.29
N HIS A 41 0.41 -4.05 32.99
CA HIS A 41 0.96 -4.96 33.99
C HIS A 41 1.74 -4.21 35.08
N ALA A 42 2.68 -3.35 34.68
CA ALA A 42 3.50 -2.58 35.62
C ALA A 42 2.66 -1.57 36.42
N LEU A 43 1.69 -0.91 35.78
CA LEU A 43 0.76 0.00 36.46
C LEU A 43 -0.12 -0.74 37.48
N THR A 44 -0.51 -1.98 37.19
CA THR A 44 -1.30 -2.82 38.10
C THR A 44 -0.50 -3.17 39.35
N GLU A 45 0.76 -3.58 39.19
CA GLU A 45 1.66 -3.85 40.32
C GLU A 45 1.90 -2.61 41.19
N MET A 46 2.11 -1.46 40.55
CA MET A 46 2.32 -0.19 41.25
C MET A 46 1.10 0.26 42.07
N LEU A 47 -0.10 0.08 41.53
CA LEU A 47 -1.33 0.41 42.24
C LEU A 47 -1.69 -0.65 43.29
N GLY A 48 -1.21 -1.90 43.14
CA GLY A 48 -1.11 -2.91 44.19
C GLY A 48 -2.27 -2.95 45.19
N SER A 49 -2.06 -2.38 46.38
CA SER A 49 -3.05 -2.38 47.48
C SER A 49 -4.29 -1.51 47.23
N ARG A 50 -4.27 -0.61 46.24
CA ARG A 50 -5.38 0.30 45.88
C ARG A 50 -6.38 -0.34 44.93
N LEU A 51 -6.06 -1.50 44.34
CA LEU A 51 -6.92 -2.20 43.40
C LEU A 51 -7.55 -3.45 44.06
N PRO A 52 -8.86 -3.69 43.88
CA PRO A 52 -9.47 -4.96 44.24
C PRO A 52 -8.79 -6.12 43.51
N GLU A 53 -8.66 -7.26 44.20
CA GLU A 53 -7.95 -8.43 43.65
C GLU A 53 -8.59 -8.95 42.35
N THR A 54 -9.92 -8.91 42.28
CA THR A 54 -10.67 -9.26 41.07
C THR A 54 -10.30 -8.37 39.87
N LEU A 55 -10.08 -7.08 40.10
CA LEU A 55 -9.70 -6.13 39.07
C LEU A 55 -8.26 -6.38 38.59
N LYS A 56 -7.33 -6.72 39.48
CA LYS A 56 -5.95 -7.06 39.08
C LYS A 56 -5.93 -8.23 38.11
N HIS A 57 -6.69 -9.29 38.38
CA HIS A 57 -6.80 -10.43 37.46
C HIS A 57 -7.34 -10.02 36.08
N GLN A 58 -8.34 -9.13 36.03
CA GLN A 58 -8.86 -8.59 34.78
C GLN A 58 -7.79 -7.78 34.02
N LEU A 59 -7.02 -6.94 34.71
CA LEU A 59 -5.97 -6.13 34.11
C LEU A 59 -4.81 -6.97 33.58
N HIS A 60 -4.38 -8.00 34.30
CA HIS A 60 -3.36 -8.94 33.80
C HIS A 60 -3.85 -9.72 32.57
N TYR A 61 -5.13 -10.11 32.53
CA TYR A 61 -5.72 -10.75 31.36
C TYR A 61 -5.70 -9.82 30.13
N ILE A 62 -6.12 -8.56 30.29
CA ILE A 62 -6.09 -7.54 29.23
C ILE A 62 -4.66 -7.32 28.74
N ALA A 63 -3.69 -7.18 29.66
CA ALA A 63 -2.27 -7.01 29.34
C ALA A 63 -1.73 -8.20 28.53
N THR A 64 -2.13 -9.43 28.89
CA THR A 64 -1.72 -10.64 28.18
C THR A 64 -2.24 -10.65 26.74
N ILE A 65 -3.52 -10.36 26.53
CA ILE A 65 -4.12 -10.31 25.19
C ILE A 65 -3.49 -9.22 24.33
N ARG A 66 -3.26 -8.02 24.89
CA ARG A 66 -2.56 -6.92 24.19
C ARG A 66 -1.13 -7.31 23.78
N ASN A 67 -0.38 -7.94 24.69
CA ASN A 67 1.01 -8.33 24.41
C ASN A 67 1.08 -9.38 23.30
N ARG A 68 0.18 -10.36 23.33
CA ARG A 68 0.06 -11.35 22.25
C ARG A 68 -0.29 -10.67 20.93
N ALA A 69 -1.25 -9.75 20.93
CA ALA A 69 -1.66 -8.98 19.75
C ALA A 69 -0.51 -8.14 19.16
N ALA A 70 0.40 -7.63 20.00
CA ALA A 70 1.51 -6.78 19.58
C ALA A 70 2.75 -7.56 19.11
N HIS A 71 2.98 -8.77 19.63
CA HIS A 71 4.25 -9.49 19.44
C HIS A 71 4.13 -10.83 18.70
N GLU A 72 2.96 -11.46 18.64
CA GLU A 72 2.77 -12.72 17.92
C GLU A 72 2.40 -12.43 16.45
N ASN A 73 3.26 -12.83 15.50
CA ASN A 73 3.04 -12.62 14.06
C ASN A 73 1.78 -13.33 13.54
N ASP A 74 1.38 -14.44 14.19
CA ASP A 74 0.20 -15.25 13.87
C ASP A 74 -0.85 -15.16 14.99
N PHE A 75 -1.05 -13.96 15.54
CA PHE A 75 -2.03 -13.75 16.60
C PHE A 75 -3.45 -14.07 16.12
N VAL A 76 -4.05 -15.11 16.71
CA VAL A 76 -5.44 -15.51 16.49
C VAL A 76 -6.15 -15.58 17.84
N LEU A 77 -7.32 -14.95 17.90
CA LEU A 77 -8.31 -15.11 18.94
C LEU A 77 -9.56 -15.73 18.33
N SER A 78 -10.17 -16.65 19.06
CA SER A 78 -11.54 -17.07 18.77
C SER A 78 -12.54 -15.94 19.06
N LEU A 79 -13.70 -15.99 18.42
CA LEU A 79 -14.79 -15.03 18.66
C LEU A 79 -15.20 -15.00 20.14
N GLU A 80 -15.21 -16.16 20.80
CA GLU A 80 -15.54 -16.29 22.22
C GLU A 80 -14.51 -15.60 23.12
N GLU A 81 -13.22 -15.77 22.82
CA GLU A 81 -12.15 -15.06 23.55
C GLU A 81 -12.22 -13.55 23.32
N PHE A 82 -12.58 -13.11 22.12
CA PHE A 82 -12.69 -11.69 21.79
C PHE A 82 -13.85 -11.03 22.56
N GLU A 83 -15.03 -11.68 22.57
CA GLU A 83 -16.17 -11.20 23.36
C GLU A 83 -15.88 -11.21 24.86
N ARG A 84 -15.14 -12.21 25.34
CA ARG A 84 -14.64 -12.25 26.73
C ARG A 84 -13.72 -11.07 27.01
N PHE A 85 -12.74 -10.80 26.14
CA PHE A 85 -11.85 -9.63 26.25
C PHE A 85 -12.64 -8.32 26.29
N ARG A 86 -13.60 -8.15 25.38
CA ARG A 86 -14.43 -6.95 25.27
C ARG A 86 -15.22 -6.71 26.56
N LYS A 87 -15.87 -7.74 27.08
CA LYS A 87 -16.64 -7.68 28.32
C LYS A 87 -15.74 -7.38 29.52
N THR A 88 -14.62 -8.10 29.66
CA THR A 88 -13.66 -7.88 30.76
C THR A 88 -13.07 -6.47 30.72
N SER A 89 -12.73 -5.96 29.54
CA SER A 89 -12.21 -4.59 29.39
C SER A 89 -13.25 -3.53 29.79
N ALA A 90 -14.52 -3.71 29.39
CA ALA A 90 -15.59 -2.80 29.76
C ALA A 90 -15.88 -2.80 31.28
N GLU A 91 -15.89 -3.98 31.91
CA GLU A 91 -16.07 -4.13 33.36
C GLU A 91 -14.89 -3.53 34.15
N ALA A 92 -13.66 -3.80 33.71
CA ALA A 92 -12.46 -3.24 34.32
C ALA A 92 -12.44 -1.72 34.21
N LEU A 93 -12.76 -1.16 33.03
CA LEU A 93 -12.80 0.28 32.81
C LEU A 93 -13.85 0.95 33.69
N LYS A 94 -15.07 0.39 33.76
CA LYS A 94 -16.14 0.91 34.63
C LYS A 94 -15.72 0.92 36.10
N THR A 95 -15.07 -0.16 36.56
CA THR A 95 -14.58 -0.27 37.94
C THR A 95 -13.46 0.73 38.22
N LEU A 96 -12.52 0.90 37.28
CA LEU A 96 -11.45 1.89 37.40
C LEU A 96 -11.97 3.32 37.45
N GLN A 97 -12.95 3.67 36.61
CA GLN A 97 -13.58 4.99 36.63
C GLN A 97 -14.34 5.26 37.92
N ALA A 98 -14.91 4.23 38.56
CA ALA A 98 -15.55 4.36 39.85
C ALA A 98 -14.55 4.54 41.00
N LEU A 99 -13.40 3.86 40.93
CA LEU A 99 -12.32 3.98 41.94
C LEU A 99 -11.51 5.27 41.80
N PHE A 100 -11.33 5.72 40.56
CA PHE A 100 -10.55 6.90 40.20
C PHE A 100 -11.41 7.81 39.32
N PRO A 101 -12.46 8.44 39.91
CA PRO A 101 -13.30 9.37 39.18
C PRO A 101 -12.42 10.50 38.64
N ALA A 102 -12.58 10.81 37.35
CA ALA A 102 -11.91 11.97 36.76
C ALA A 102 -12.34 13.20 37.56
N ALA A 103 -11.37 13.99 38.02
CA ALA A 103 -11.68 15.30 38.57
C ALA A 103 -12.55 16.07 37.56
N PRO A 104 -13.59 16.79 38.01
CA PRO A 104 -14.38 17.61 37.11
C PRO A 104 -13.40 18.52 36.36
N ALA A 105 -13.49 18.53 35.03
CA ALA A 105 -12.61 19.29 34.16
C ALA A 105 -12.68 20.76 34.56
N ALA A 106 -11.79 21.18 35.47
CA ALA A 106 -11.34 22.55 35.54
C ALA A 106 -10.63 22.79 34.21
N ASP A 107 -10.87 23.94 33.61
CA ASP A 107 -10.17 24.46 32.43
C ASP A 107 -8.67 24.68 32.74
N GLU A 108 -7.95 23.62 33.14
CA GLU A 108 -6.52 23.61 33.25
C GLU A 108 -5.94 23.49 31.84
N PRO A 109 -5.08 24.43 31.42
CA PRO A 109 -4.37 24.30 30.16
C PRO A 109 -3.61 22.97 30.19
N ALA A 110 -3.75 22.20 29.11
CA ALA A 110 -3.12 20.90 28.93
C ALA A 110 -1.68 20.91 29.47
N PRO A 111 -1.29 20.00 30.37
CA PRO A 111 0.04 19.99 30.94
C PRO A 111 1.04 19.87 29.79
N ALA A 112 1.89 20.89 29.64
CA ALA A 112 2.92 20.96 28.61
C ALA A 112 3.97 19.83 28.73
N ASP A 113 3.93 19.08 29.84
CA ASP A 113 4.81 17.97 30.18
C ASP A 113 4.03 16.69 30.53
N ALA A 114 2.98 16.36 29.77
CA ALA A 114 2.50 14.98 29.75
C ALA A 114 3.67 14.08 29.30
N PRO A 115 4.01 13.00 30.03
CA PRO A 115 5.16 12.19 29.70
C PRO A 115 5.02 11.72 28.26
N GLN A 116 6.05 12.03 27.47
CA GLN A 116 6.19 11.82 26.04
C GLN A 116 6.24 10.32 25.66
N VAL A 117 5.36 9.49 26.23
CA VAL A 117 5.26 8.04 26.01
C VAL A 117 4.82 7.76 24.58
N ASP A 118 3.97 8.62 24.01
CA ASP A 118 3.70 8.58 22.57
C ASP A 118 4.99 8.86 21.78
N VAL A 119 5.82 9.82 22.17
CA VAL A 119 7.08 10.11 21.46
C VAL A 119 8.10 8.99 21.60
N ALA A 120 8.12 8.23 22.70
CA ALA A 120 9.08 7.14 22.89
C ALA A 120 8.72 5.91 22.04
N VAL A 121 7.46 5.47 22.07
CA VAL A 121 6.97 4.35 21.24
C VAL A 121 6.90 4.75 19.76
N GLU A 122 6.49 5.98 19.47
CA GLU A 122 6.52 6.52 18.12
C GLU A 122 7.96 6.73 17.66
N LYS A 123 8.91 7.15 18.51
CA LYS A 123 10.36 7.13 18.18
C LYS A 123 10.87 5.72 17.97
N GLU A 124 10.44 4.72 18.73
CA GLU A 124 10.92 3.36 18.58
C GLU A 124 10.41 2.76 17.27
N LEU A 125 9.11 2.89 16.99
CA LEU A 125 8.48 2.50 15.73
C LEU A 125 9.04 3.29 14.54
N PHE A 126 9.22 4.60 14.69
CA PHE A 126 9.80 5.47 13.67
C PHE A 126 11.29 5.23 13.52
N SER A 127 12.02 4.80 14.55
CA SER A 127 13.43 4.41 14.48
C SER A 127 13.60 3.05 13.83
N ASP A 128 12.65 2.12 14.00
CA ASP A 128 12.62 0.84 13.31
C ASP A 128 12.22 1.02 11.85
N ILE A 129 11.26 1.89 11.57
CA ILE A 129 10.91 2.31 10.22
C ILE A 129 12.06 3.08 9.59
N LEU A 130 12.76 3.98 10.30
CA LEU A 130 13.96 4.70 9.85
C LEU A 130 15.15 3.77 9.69
N ARG A 131 15.32 2.72 10.51
CA ARG A 131 16.37 1.71 10.31
C ARG A 131 16.06 0.85 9.09
N LYS A 132 14.80 0.44 8.91
CA LYS A 132 14.35 -0.23 7.69
C LYS A 132 14.48 0.69 6.46
N LEU A 133 14.22 1.99 6.62
CA LEU A 133 14.37 3.02 5.59
C LEU A 133 15.84 3.40 5.33
N ALA A 134 16.71 3.36 6.33
CA ALA A 134 18.14 3.58 6.22
C ALA A 134 18.82 2.34 5.62
N MET A 135 18.29 1.13 5.87
CA MET A 135 18.56 -0.05 5.06
C MET A 135 18.04 0.12 3.62
N LEU A 136 16.94 0.86 3.40
CA LEU A 136 16.53 1.37 2.08
C LEU A 136 17.43 2.51 1.56
N GLY A 137 18.21 3.18 2.41
CA GLY A 137 19.30 4.06 2.01
C GLY A 137 20.45 3.31 1.33
N TYR A 138 20.58 1.99 1.56
CA TYR A 138 21.41 1.09 0.75
C TYR A 138 20.73 0.66 -0.55
N PHE A 139 19.42 0.87 -0.70
CA PHE A 139 18.78 0.66 -1.99
C PHE A 139 19.11 1.85 -2.89
N PRO A 140 19.53 1.61 -4.15
CA PRO A 140 19.87 2.66 -5.08
C PRO A 140 18.60 3.34 -5.59
N VAL A 141 17.96 4.15 -4.75
CA VAL A 141 16.70 4.86 -5.07
C VAL A 141 16.86 5.66 -6.36
N ALA A 142 17.98 6.35 -6.53
CA ALA A 142 18.32 7.04 -7.78
C ALA A 142 18.39 6.09 -9.00
N GLY A 143 18.91 4.87 -8.80
CA GLY A 143 18.94 3.83 -9.83
C GLY A 143 17.54 3.33 -10.21
N VAL A 144 16.67 3.11 -9.21
CA VAL A 144 15.27 2.74 -9.45
C VAL A 144 14.51 3.84 -10.17
N ILE A 145 14.66 5.10 -9.75
CA ILE A 145 14.07 6.26 -10.42
C ILE A 145 14.56 6.33 -11.87
N TYR A 146 15.86 6.11 -12.11
CA TYR A 146 16.41 6.08 -13.46
C TYR A 146 15.84 4.94 -14.32
N LEU A 147 15.74 3.71 -13.79
CA LEU A 147 15.16 2.57 -14.49
C LEU A 147 13.67 2.79 -14.78
N LEU A 148 12.92 3.34 -13.83
CA LEU A 148 11.52 3.74 -14.05
C LEU A 148 11.43 4.79 -15.13
N PHE A 149 12.27 5.83 -15.10
CA PHE A 149 12.34 6.84 -16.14
C PHE A 149 12.68 6.22 -17.50
N LEU A 150 13.62 5.27 -17.57
CA LEU A 150 13.93 4.55 -18.82
C LEU A 150 12.71 3.78 -19.33
N LEU A 151 12.02 3.04 -18.45
CA LEU A 151 10.81 2.29 -18.77
C LEU A 151 9.72 3.22 -19.30
N LEU A 152 9.38 4.26 -18.54
CA LEU A 152 8.40 5.29 -18.90
C LEU A 152 8.78 5.95 -20.22
N SER A 153 10.04 6.36 -20.41
CA SER A 153 10.48 6.99 -21.66
C SER A 153 10.31 6.08 -22.88
N THR A 154 10.39 4.75 -22.73
CA THR A 154 10.16 3.82 -23.85
C THR A 154 8.69 3.69 -24.21
N VAL A 155 7.80 3.73 -23.20
CA VAL A 155 6.36 3.67 -23.38
C VAL A 155 5.83 5.01 -23.91
N PHE A 156 6.25 6.14 -23.31
CA PHE A 156 5.88 7.49 -23.73
C PHE A 156 6.47 7.91 -25.07
N ALA A 157 7.54 7.27 -25.56
CA ALA A 157 7.96 7.44 -26.95
C ALA A 157 6.85 7.05 -27.95
N GLN A 158 5.88 6.25 -27.51
CA GLN A 158 4.66 5.89 -28.26
C GLN A 158 3.40 6.49 -27.62
N ALA A 159 3.51 7.59 -26.86
CA ALA A 159 2.39 8.22 -26.14
C ALA A 159 1.20 8.50 -27.05
N LEU A 160 1.44 9.01 -28.27
CA LEU A 160 0.38 9.26 -29.23
C LEU A 160 -0.40 7.99 -29.61
N VAL A 161 0.30 6.87 -29.82
CA VAL A 161 -0.32 5.56 -30.14
C VAL A 161 -1.18 5.09 -28.96
N LEU A 162 -0.71 5.26 -27.73
CA LEU A 162 -1.46 4.92 -26.52
C LEU A 162 -2.70 5.81 -26.34
N ILE A 163 -2.54 7.12 -26.46
CA ILE A 163 -3.64 8.09 -26.34
C ILE A 163 -4.73 7.77 -27.37
N VAL A 164 -4.35 7.55 -28.63
CA VAL A 164 -5.30 7.22 -29.70
C VAL A 164 -5.97 5.87 -29.41
N THR A 165 -5.25 4.88 -28.88
CA THR A 165 -5.83 3.58 -28.51
C THR A 165 -6.87 3.74 -27.41
N VAL A 166 -6.54 4.43 -26.32
CA VAL A 166 -7.47 4.68 -25.19
C VAL A 166 -8.69 5.45 -25.68
N PHE A 167 -8.48 6.50 -26.47
CA PHE A 167 -9.57 7.28 -27.04
C PHE A 167 -10.49 6.42 -27.93
N TYR A 168 -9.92 5.55 -28.76
CA TYR A 168 -10.68 4.62 -29.60
C TYR A 168 -11.53 3.65 -28.77
N LEU A 169 -10.97 3.09 -27.68
CA LEU A 169 -11.68 2.19 -26.78
C LEU A 169 -12.83 2.91 -26.06
N CYS A 170 -12.59 4.12 -25.53
CA CYS A 170 -13.63 4.93 -24.90
C CYS A 170 -14.76 5.25 -25.88
N ALA A 171 -14.44 5.67 -27.10
CA ALA A 171 -15.43 5.95 -28.14
C ALA A 171 -16.23 4.69 -28.51
N GLY A 172 -15.58 3.53 -28.58
CA GLY A 172 -16.25 2.23 -28.79
C GLY A 172 -17.24 1.89 -27.68
N VAL A 173 -16.86 2.11 -26.41
CA VAL A 173 -17.76 1.89 -25.26
C VAL A 173 -18.96 2.83 -25.31
N LEU A 174 -18.77 4.10 -25.68
CA LEU A 174 -19.86 5.07 -25.85
C LEU A 174 -20.81 4.65 -26.96
N CYS A 175 -20.29 4.21 -28.12
CA CYS A 175 -21.11 3.65 -29.19
C CYS A 175 -21.91 2.44 -28.74
N TYR A 176 -21.27 1.50 -28.04
CA TYR A 176 -21.93 0.29 -27.55
C TYR A 176 -23.07 0.64 -26.57
N ARG A 177 -22.82 1.53 -25.61
CA ARG A 177 -23.84 1.98 -24.66
C ARG A 177 -24.97 2.76 -25.34
N GLY A 178 -24.64 3.68 -26.24
CA GLY A 178 -25.62 4.44 -27.03
C GLY A 178 -26.46 3.55 -27.94
N TRP A 179 -25.89 2.45 -28.46
CA TRP A 179 -26.63 1.45 -29.22
C TRP A 179 -27.56 0.60 -28.35
N SER A 180 -27.08 0.16 -27.18
CA SER A 180 -27.87 -0.68 -26.27
C SER A 180 -29.00 0.05 -25.55
N SER A 181 -28.90 1.37 -25.42
CA SER A 181 -29.92 2.19 -24.76
C SER A 181 -30.80 2.85 -25.80
N VAL A 182 -32.07 2.44 -25.87
CA VAL A 182 -33.07 3.00 -26.81
C VAL A 182 -33.24 4.53 -26.62
N MET A 183 -32.85 5.07 -25.46
CA MET A 183 -33.08 6.45 -25.05
C MET A 183 -31.88 7.40 -25.15
N ASP A 184 -30.67 6.94 -25.50
CA ASP A 184 -29.49 7.82 -25.50
C ASP A 184 -28.74 7.82 -26.85
N ARG A 185 -29.45 8.31 -27.88
CA ARG A 185 -28.84 8.55 -29.20
C ARG A 185 -27.68 9.55 -29.15
N GLY A 186 -27.65 10.43 -28.13
CA GLY A 186 -26.57 11.39 -27.92
C GLY A 186 -25.21 10.70 -27.75
N LEU A 187 -25.14 9.68 -26.89
CA LEU A 187 -23.92 8.89 -26.69
C LEU A 187 -23.46 8.16 -27.96
N LEU A 188 -24.40 7.68 -28.78
CA LEU A 188 -24.07 7.04 -30.05
C LEU A 188 -23.43 8.04 -31.03
N TYR A 189 -23.94 9.27 -31.13
CA TYR A 189 -23.34 10.30 -31.99
C TYR A 189 -21.97 10.75 -31.48
N VAL A 190 -21.82 10.96 -30.17
CA VAL A 190 -20.53 11.34 -29.56
C VAL A 190 -19.50 10.23 -29.75
N GLY A 191 -19.88 8.98 -29.47
CA GLY A 191 -19.03 7.82 -29.70
C GLY A 191 -18.66 7.67 -31.18
N GLY A 192 -19.63 7.81 -32.09
CA GLY A 192 -19.43 7.69 -33.53
C GLY A 192 -18.48 8.75 -34.09
N ALA A 193 -18.66 10.01 -33.67
CA ALA A 193 -17.74 11.09 -34.00
C ALA A 193 -16.33 10.84 -33.45
N GLY A 194 -16.23 10.33 -32.21
CA GLY A 194 -14.96 9.92 -31.61
C GLY A 194 -14.26 8.83 -32.41
N LEU A 195 -14.97 7.78 -32.81
CA LEU A 195 -14.41 6.70 -33.64
C LEU A 195 -13.94 7.21 -35.01
N LEU A 196 -14.69 8.13 -35.64
CA LEU A 196 -14.31 8.73 -36.92
C LEU A 196 -13.01 9.55 -36.79
N ILE A 197 -12.92 10.40 -35.78
CA ILE A 197 -11.71 11.21 -35.50
C ILE A 197 -10.52 10.29 -35.26
N ALA A 198 -10.69 9.27 -34.40
CA ALA A 198 -9.65 8.31 -34.10
C ALA A 198 -9.19 7.57 -35.37
N TRP A 199 -10.13 7.13 -36.21
CA TRP A 199 -9.84 6.48 -37.50
C TRP A 199 -9.04 7.38 -38.44
N ILE A 200 -9.39 8.66 -38.59
CA ILE A 200 -8.64 9.64 -39.39
C ILE A 200 -7.20 9.77 -38.86
N VAL A 201 -7.03 9.94 -37.56
CA VAL A 201 -5.71 10.07 -36.93
C VAL A 201 -4.86 8.82 -37.18
N VAL A 202 -5.41 7.62 -36.98
CA VAL A 202 -4.71 6.35 -37.27
C VAL A 202 -4.33 6.24 -38.74
N SER A 203 -5.21 6.64 -39.64
CA SER A 203 -4.96 6.59 -41.09
C SER A 203 -3.82 7.53 -41.49
N VAL A 204 -3.80 8.75 -40.97
CA VAL A 204 -2.70 9.71 -41.17
C VAL A 204 -1.38 9.16 -40.60
N LEU A 205 -1.43 8.57 -39.41
CA LEU A 205 -0.26 7.95 -38.78
C LEU A 205 0.29 6.78 -39.60
N ASN A 206 -0.59 5.93 -40.13
CA ASN A 206 -0.22 4.81 -41.01
C ASN A 206 0.37 5.29 -42.33
N HIS A 207 -0.16 6.37 -42.90
CA HIS A 207 0.37 6.97 -44.12
C HIS A 207 1.79 7.54 -43.91
N LYS A 208 2.00 8.29 -42.82
CA LYS A 208 3.30 8.93 -42.52
C LYS A 208 4.39 7.93 -42.12
N ALA A 209 4.03 6.85 -41.44
CA ALA A 209 4.98 5.86 -40.93
C ALA A 209 4.42 4.43 -41.09
N PRO A 210 4.44 3.86 -42.30
CA PRO A 210 3.88 2.55 -42.55
C PRO A 210 4.68 1.46 -41.83
N VAL A 211 3.96 0.54 -41.19
CA VAL A 211 4.54 -0.68 -40.62
C VAL A 211 4.74 -1.67 -41.77
N LYS A 212 5.98 -2.08 -42.05
CA LYS A 212 6.30 -2.98 -43.19
C LYS A 212 5.50 -4.29 -43.19
N ALA A 213 5.21 -4.82 -42.00
CA ALA A 213 4.46 -6.05 -41.81
C ALA A 213 2.93 -5.88 -41.91
N PHE A 214 2.43 -4.64 -42.04
CA PHE A 214 1.01 -4.36 -42.10
C PHE A 214 0.63 -3.81 -43.49
N PRO A 215 -0.18 -4.54 -44.29
CA PRO A 215 -0.63 -4.09 -45.59
C PRO A 215 -1.31 -2.72 -45.52
N ARG A 216 -0.90 -1.79 -46.39
CA ARG A 216 -1.39 -0.39 -46.35
C ARG A 216 -2.91 -0.30 -46.44
N PHE A 217 -3.55 -1.13 -47.26
CA PHE A 217 -5.00 -1.10 -47.47
C PHE A 217 -5.79 -1.47 -46.20
N LEU A 218 -5.27 -2.36 -45.35
CA LEU A 218 -5.93 -2.74 -44.09
C LEU A 218 -5.97 -1.58 -43.10
N GLY A 219 -5.05 -0.61 -43.22
CA GLY A 219 -5.04 0.58 -42.36
C GLY A 219 -6.15 1.58 -42.68
N TRP A 220 -6.80 1.44 -43.83
CA TRP A 220 -7.96 2.26 -44.21
C TRP A 220 -9.29 1.66 -43.77
N LEU A 221 -9.33 0.36 -43.46
CA LEU A 221 -10.57 -0.29 -43.04
C LEU A 221 -10.91 0.08 -41.58
N PRO A 222 -12.09 0.68 -41.33
CA PRO A 222 -12.54 0.98 -39.97
C PRO A 222 -12.55 -0.27 -39.08
N GLY A 223 -12.04 -0.16 -37.86
CA GLY A 223 -11.94 -1.26 -36.90
C GLY A 223 -10.73 -2.17 -37.12
N VAL A 224 -10.35 -2.49 -38.36
CA VAL A 224 -9.12 -3.26 -38.66
C VAL A 224 -7.87 -2.43 -38.40
N ASN A 225 -7.95 -1.11 -38.63
CA ASN A 225 -6.92 -0.15 -38.25
C ASN A 225 -6.63 -0.13 -36.73
N LEU A 226 -7.51 -0.69 -35.89
CA LEU A 226 -7.21 -0.86 -34.47
C LEU A 226 -6.06 -1.84 -34.24
N LEU A 227 -5.90 -2.86 -35.09
CA LEU A 227 -4.78 -3.82 -35.02
C LEU A 227 -3.43 -3.17 -35.39
N TYR A 228 -3.47 -2.09 -36.17
CA TYR A 228 -2.26 -1.33 -36.51
C TYR A 228 -1.64 -0.66 -35.29
N LEU A 229 -2.43 -0.16 -34.34
CA LEU A 229 -1.93 0.53 -33.14
C LEU A 229 -1.06 -0.37 -32.23
N PRO A 230 -1.50 -1.57 -31.78
CA PRO A 230 -0.66 -2.46 -30.98
C PRO A 230 0.49 -3.01 -31.80
N MET A 231 0.31 -3.29 -33.09
CA MET A 231 1.42 -3.75 -33.95
C MET A 231 2.51 -2.68 -34.10
N ARG A 232 2.12 -1.42 -34.32
CA ARG A 232 3.01 -0.27 -34.35
C ARG A 232 3.69 -0.10 -32.99
N PHE A 233 2.92 -0.14 -31.90
CA PHE A 233 3.45 -0.05 -30.55
C PHE A 233 4.54 -1.10 -30.33
N LEU A 234 4.25 -2.37 -30.62
CA LEU A 234 5.20 -3.48 -30.47
C LEU A 234 6.44 -3.30 -31.37
N ILE A 235 6.29 -2.92 -32.64
CA ILE A 235 7.44 -2.83 -33.56
C ILE A 235 8.36 -1.65 -33.22
N TYR A 236 7.79 -0.50 -32.84
CA TYR A 236 8.56 0.70 -32.54
C TYR A 236 8.95 0.82 -31.06
N LEU A 237 8.51 -0.13 -30.21
CA LEU A 237 9.01 -0.23 -28.86
C LEU A 237 10.51 -0.52 -28.93
N LYS A 238 11.31 0.26 -28.19
CA LYS A 238 12.75 0.03 -28.07
C LYS A 238 12.98 -1.18 -27.15
N TRP A 239 12.68 -2.38 -27.63
CA TRP A 239 12.65 -3.63 -26.84
C TRP A 239 13.87 -3.84 -25.98
N LYS A 240 15.08 -3.61 -26.50
CA LYS A 240 16.31 -3.74 -25.73
C LYS A 240 16.31 -2.84 -24.49
N LYS A 241 15.88 -1.58 -24.65
CA LYS A 241 15.79 -0.59 -23.56
C LYS A 241 14.64 -0.92 -22.60
N PHE A 242 13.48 -1.32 -23.15
CA PHE A 242 12.30 -1.70 -22.37
C PHE A 242 12.56 -2.93 -21.50
N LEU A 243 13.01 -4.04 -22.10
CA LEU A 243 13.28 -5.29 -21.39
C LEU A 243 14.38 -5.11 -20.33
N PHE A 244 15.41 -4.31 -20.63
CA PHE A 244 16.45 -3.98 -19.66
C PHE A 244 15.87 -3.24 -18.44
N ALA A 245 15.09 -2.17 -18.68
CA ALA A 245 14.47 -1.42 -17.61
C ALA A 245 13.47 -2.27 -16.80
N LEU A 246 12.67 -3.08 -17.49
CA LEU A 246 11.71 -4.00 -16.88
C LEU A 246 12.41 -5.04 -15.99
N ALA A 247 13.48 -5.66 -16.47
CA ALA A 247 14.27 -6.61 -15.68
C ALA A 247 14.86 -5.94 -14.44
N GLY A 248 15.44 -4.74 -14.58
CA GLY A 248 15.96 -3.96 -13.45
C GLY A 248 14.88 -3.65 -12.40
N CYS A 249 13.69 -3.19 -12.82
CA CYS A 249 12.56 -2.96 -11.92
C CYS A 249 12.07 -4.26 -11.25
N GLY A 250 12.06 -5.38 -11.98
CA GLY A 250 11.68 -6.69 -11.44
C GLY A 250 12.65 -7.18 -10.36
N ILE A 251 13.97 -7.01 -10.57
CA ILE A 251 14.99 -7.34 -9.57
C ILE A 251 14.81 -6.48 -8.31
N PHE A 252 14.51 -5.19 -8.48
CA PHE A 252 14.22 -4.31 -7.35
C PHE A 252 12.99 -4.79 -6.56
N ALA A 253 11.88 -5.11 -7.25
CA ALA A 253 10.68 -5.64 -6.59
C ALA A 253 10.97 -6.94 -5.83
N GLY A 254 11.75 -7.86 -6.42
CA GLY A 254 12.20 -9.08 -5.75
C GLY A 254 13.09 -8.81 -4.54
N ALA A 255 13.96 -7.82 -4.60
CA ALA A 255 14.82 -7.41 -3.49
C ALA A 255 14.03 -6.79 -2.33
N VAL A 256 13.01 -5.97 -2.64
CA VAL A 256 12.07 -5.43 -1.65
C VAL A 256 11.29 -6.57 -0.99
N TYR A 257 10.77 -7.51 -1.78
CA TYR A 257 10.07 -8.68 -1.24
C TYR A 257 10.97 -9.51 -0.32
N ALA A 258 12.21 -9.80 -0.74
CA ALA A 258 13.19 -10.50 0.10
C ALA A 258 13.46 -9.75 1.42
N ALA A 259 13.55 -8.42 1.39
CA ALA A 259 13.72 -7.62 2.61
C ALA A 259 12.53 -7.75 3.56
N ILE A 260 11.29 -7.71 3.03
CA ILE A 260 10.07 -7.89 3.80
C ILE A 260 10.05 -9.28 4.47
N CYS A 261 10.51 -10.32 3.77
CA CYS A 261 10.61 -11.68 4.31
C CYS A 261 11.82 -11.91 5.24
N GLY A 262 12.58 -10.88 5.61
CA GLY A 262 13.76 -11.00 6.47
C GLY A 262 14.99 -11.64 5.79
N MET A 263 14.97 -11.81 4.47
CA MET A 263 16.05 -12.38 3.67
C MET A 263 17.06 -11.31 3.25
N TYR A 264 17.70 -10.65 4.22
CA TYR A 264 18.49 -9.43 4.01
C TYR A 264 19.67 -9.59 3.03
N ASN A 265 20.36 -10.74 3.02
CA ASN A 265 21.47 -10.99 2.09
C ASN A 265 21.02 -10.95 0.63
N TYR A 266 19.85 -11.52 0.33
CA TYR A 266 19.28 -11.51 -1.02
C TYR A 266 18.78 -10.11 -1.42
N ALA A 267 18.22 -9.37 -0.47
CA ALA A 267 17.83 -7.98 -0.67
C ALA A 267 19.05 -7.09 -1.02
N LEU A 268 20.16 -7.25 -0.30
CA LEU A 268 21.41 -6.51 -0.56
C LEU A 268 22.00 -6.85 -1.94
N ILE A 269 22.08 -8.14 -2.28
CA ILE A 269 22.56 -8.59 -3.61
C ILE A 269 21.67 -8.00 -4.71
N GLY A 270 20.34 -8.08 -4.55
CA GLY A 270 19.39 -7.51 -5.50
C GLY A 270 19.54 -6.00 -5.65
N GLY A 271 19.73 -5.27 -4.54
CA GLY A 271 20.01 -3.83 -4.55
C GLY A 271 21.30 -3.48 -5.32
N ALA A 272 22.39 -4.23 -5.08
CA ALA A 272 23.66 -4.04 -5.79
C ALA A 272 23.52 -4.27 -7.31
N ILE A 273 22.76 -5.31 -7.70
CA ILE A 273 22.48 -5.59 -9.12
C ILE A 273 21.68 -4.45 -9.75
N VAL A 274 20.65 -3.94 -9.08
CA VAL A 274 19.84 -2.80 -9.58
C VAL A 274 20.72 -1.56 -9.79
N TRP A 275 21.66 -1.30 -8.89
CA TRP A 275 22.60 -0.18 -9.02
C TRP A 275 23.52 -0.37 -10.24
N ALA A 276 24.11 -1.57 -10.39
CA ALA A 276 24.95 -1.90 -11.54
C ALA A 276 24.18 -1.79 -12.86
N CYS A 277 22.93 -2.28 -12.92
CA CYS A 277 22.05 -2.11 -14.07
C CYS A 277 21.78 -0.62 -14.37
N SER A 278 21.59 0.20 -13.35
CA SER A 278 21.35 1.63 -13.53
C SER A 278 22.56 2.33 -14.16
N ILE A 279 23.77 2.05 -13.67
CA ILE A 279 25.02 2.57 -14.24
C ILE A 279 25.20 2.07 -15.68
N ALA A 280 25.05 0.77 -15.92
CA ALA A 280 25.19 0.19 -17.26
C ALA A 280 24.19 0.84 -18.23
N GLY A 281 22.95 1.05 -17.79
CA GLY A 281 21.94 1.74 -18.59
C GLY A 281 22.31 3.19 -18.88
N ALA A 282 22.88 3.92 -17.92
CA ALA A 282 23.36 5.29 -18.12
C ALA A 282 24.51 5.34 -19.14
N VAL A 283 25.44 4.39 -19.08
CA VAL A 283 26.57 4.32 -20.03
C VAL A 283 26.09 3.97 -21.46
N ILE A 284 25.22 2.97 -21.59
CA ILE A 284 24.76 2.48 -22.91
C ILE A 284 23.86 3.53 -23.60
N TRP A 285 22.97 4.19 -22.85
CA TRP A 285 21.95 5.07 -23.45
C TRP A 285 22.14 6.56 -23.18
N GLY A 286 23.02 6.97 -22.26
CA GLY A 286 23.25 8.38 -21.91
C GLY A 286 23.95 9.20 -22.99
N LYS A 287 24.85 8.60 -23.78
CA LYS A 287 25.65 9.31 -24.81
C LYS A 287 24.85 9.78 -26.03
N LYS A 288 23.56 9.43 -26.15
CA LYS A 288 22.78 9.65 -27.38
C LYS A 288 22.08 11.01 -27.46
N HIS A 289 22.21 11.88 -26.47
CA HIS A 289 21.57 13.19 -26.43
C HIS A 289 22.47 14.38 -26.83
N GLU A 290 23.74 14.15 -27.22
CA GLU A 290 24.69 15.20 -27.63
C GLU A 290 24.83 15.37 -29.16
N ARG A 291 23.88 14.86 -29.96
CA ARG A 291 23.82 15.08 -31.42
C ARG A 291 22.37 15.28 -31.86
#